data_AF-W9TGV2-F1
#
_entry.id   AF-W9TGV2-F1
#
_cell.length_a   1.000
_cell.length_b   1.000
_cell.length_c   1.000
_cell.angle_alpha   90.00
_cell.angle_beta   90.00
_cell.angle_gamma   90.00
#
_symmetry.space_group_name_H-M   'P 1'
#
loop_
_entity.id
_entity.type
_entity.pdbx_description
1 polymer ?
#
loop_
_entity_poly.entity_id
_entity_poly.type
_entity_poly.pdbx_seq_one_letter_code
_entity_poly.pdbx_strand_id
1 'polypeptide(L)'
;MSLESIQTLVDELTTLHVTRGVQPSDLIDNLFEDAYVESAARKISTGMIFEITFLEADEEGGSSKVTMRYTYDRNRHLVLVEQKISAKKFSIQWDRSQAVQERIGKLEALLVEKLPQEKVARILSTMPREFLALAPRLQLVA
;
A
#
# COMPACT_ATOMS: atom_id res chain seq x y z
N MET A 1 1.57 6.01 -26.61
CA MET A 1 0.76 5.70 -25.42
C MET A 1 0.08 4.37 -25.69
N SER A 2 0.68 3.28 -25.21
CA SER A 2 0.48 1.92 -25.72
C SER A 2 -0.46 1.08 -24.85
N LEU A 3 -1.04 0.02 -25.44
CA LEU A 3 -1.73 -1.06 -24.74
C LEU A 3 -0.89 -1.64 -23.58
N GLU A 4 0.43 -1.55 -23.68
CA GLU A 4 1.37 -1.96 -22.62
C GLU A 4 1.14 -1.18 -21.33
N SER A 5 0.83 0.12 -21.38
CA SER A 5 0.56 0.91 -20.16
C SER A 5 -0.71 0.43 -19.43
N ILE A 6 -1.73 0.02 -20.19
CA ILE A 6 -2.96 -0.56 -19.63
C ILE A 6 -2.64 -1.92 -19.01
N GLN A 7 -1.87 -2.76 -19.72
CA GLN A 7 -1.45 -4.06 -19.22
C GLN A 7 -0.66 -3.93 -17.91
N THR A 8 0.33 -3.04 -17.85
CA THR A 8 1.10 -2.78 -16.63
C THR A 8 0.20 -2.38 -15.47
N LEU A 9 -0.78 -1.49 -15.68
CA LEU A 9 -1.72 -1.11 -14.60
C LEU A 9 -2.57 -2.27 -14.11
N VAL A 10 -3.03 -3.13 -15.02
CA VAL A 10 -3.80 -4.34 -14.66
C VAL A 10 -2.92 -5.34 -13.91
N ASP A 11 -1.66 -5.52 -14.32
CA ASP A 11 -0.70 -6.40 -13.66
C ASP A 11 -0.35 -5.88 -12.25
N GLU A 12 -0.19 -4.56 -12.10
CA GLU A 12 0.02 -3.92 -10.81
C GLU A 12 -1.19 -4.07 -9.88
N LEU A 13 -2.41 -3.87 -10.39
CA LEU A 13 -3.65 -4.09 -9.63
C LEU A 13 -3.81 -5.56 -9.23
N THR A 14 -3.46 -6.48 -10.12
CA THR A 14 -3.45 -7.92 -9.85
C THR A 14 -2.44 -8.24 -8.75
N THR A 15 -1.23 -7.70 -8.84
CA THR A 15 -0.17 -7.85 -7.82
C THR A 15 -0.64 -7.30 -6.48
N LEU A 16 -1.24 -6.10 -6.46
CA LEU A 16 -1.84 -5.52 -5.26
C LEU A 16 -3.07 -6.27 -4.75
N HIS A 17 -3.68 -7.15 -5.53
CA HIS A 17 -4.78 -7.99 -5.06
C HIS A 17 -4.25 -9.27 -4.42
N VAL A 18 -3.29 -9.94 -5.07
CA VAL A 18 -2.84 -11.28 -4.69
C VAL A 18 -1.70 -11.30 -3.66
N THR A 19 -0.91 -10.23 -3.58
CA THR A 19 0.25 -10.18 -2.69
C THR A 19 -0.14 -9.71 -1.29
N ARG A 20 0.43 -10.35 -0.26
CA ARG A 20 0.22 -9.95 1.14
C ARG A 20 1.05 -8.73 1.56
N GLY A 21 1.96 -8.27 0.72
CA GLY A 21 3.00 -7.30 1.09
C GLY A 21 4.01 -7.90 2.07
N VAL A 22 5.01 -7.09 2.44
CA VAL A 22 6.10 -7.48 3.37
C VAL A 22 5.50 -7.99 4.68
N GLN A 23 5.83 -9.21 5.06
CA GLN A 23 5.31 -9.86 6.27
C GLN A 23 6.24 -9.60 7.46
N PRO A 24 5.73 -9.68 8.72
CA PRO A 24 6.59 -9.56 9.91
C PRO A 24 7.73 -10.58 9.93
N SER A 25 7.52 -11.78 9.39
CA SER A 25 8.57 -12.80 9.24
C SER A 25 9.72 -12.35 8.35
N ASP A 26 9.45 -11.49 7.38
CA ASP A 26 10.45 -10.99 6.42
C ASP A 26 11.26 -9.82 7.02
N LEU A 27 10.78 -9.24 8.13
CA LEU A 27 11.40 -8.10 8.82
C LEU A 27 12.17 -8.51 10.08
N ILE A 28 11.94 -9.72 10.58
CA ILE A 28 12.45 -10.13 11.88
C ILE A 28 13.96 -10.37 11.86
N ASP A 29 14.50 -10.79 10.71
CA ASP A 29 15.93 -11.05 10.55
C ASP A 29 16.75 -9.75 10.71
N ASN A 30 16.18 -8.61 10.33
CA ASN A 30 16.83 -7.32 10.48
C ASN A 30 17.09 -6.96 11.95
N LEU A 31 16.33 -7.53 12.91
CA LEU A 31 16.52 -7.26 14.33
C LEU A 31 17.85 -7.79 14.89
N PHE A 32 18.52 -8.67 14.14
CA PHE A 32 19.85 -9.16 14.51
C PHE A 32 20.98 -8.24 14.03
N GLU A 33 20.68 -7.22 13.22
CA GLU A 33 21.65 -6.22 12.80
C GLU A 33 21.81 -5.12 13.88
N ASP A 34 23.05 -4.67 14.10
CA ASP A 34 23.39 -3.69 15.16
C ASP A 34 22.63 -2.37 15.06
N ALA A 35 22.21 -1.98 13.85
CA ALA A 35 21.48 -0.74 13.61
C ALA A 35 20.04 -0.80 14.18
N TYR A 36 19.47 -1.99 14.37
CA TYR A 36 18.09 -2.16 14.83
C TYR A 36 18.03 -2.26 16.35
N VAL A 37 17.26 -1.36 16.96
CA VAL A 37 17.31 -1.12 18.41
C VAL A 37 16.03 -1.49 19.15
N GLU A 38 14.91 -1.64 18.45
CA GLU A 38 13.62 -1.93 19.07
C GLU A 38 12.64 -2.56 18.08
N SER A 39 11.80 -3.49 18.57
CA SER A 39 10.61 -3.93 17.86
C SER A 39 9.44 -4.12 18.81
N ALA A 40 8.23 -3.94 18.28
CA ALA A 40 7.00 -4.18 19.01
C ALA A 40 5.93 -4.77 18.08
N ALA A 41 5.21 -5.76 18.56
CA ALA A 41 4.08 -6.35 17.87
C ALA A 41 2.84 -6.25 18.75
N ARG A 42 1.73 -5.76 18.21
CA ARG A 42 0.45 -5.71 18.92
C ARG A 42 -0.72 -6.13 18.05
N LYS A 43 -1.61 -6.93 18.62
CA LYS A 43 -2.89 -7.26 17.99
C LYS A 43 -3.87 -6.09 18.20
N ILE A 44 -4.65 -5.79 17.18
CA ILE A 44 -5.75 -4.82 17.24
C ILE A 44 -7.03 -5.47 16.74
N SER A 45 -8.17 -4.81 16.93
CA SER A 45 -9.48 -5.36 16.51
C SER A 45 -9.55 -5.61 15.00
N THR A 46 -8.85 -4.80 14.20
CA THR A 46 -8.83 -4.87 12.72
C THR A 46 -7.70 -5.71 12.15
N GLY A 47 -6.80 -6.26 12.98
CA GLY A 47 -5.65 -7.04 12.53
C GLY A 47 -4.45 -6.93 13.49
N MET A 48 -3.30 -6.50 12.97
CA MET A 48 -2.04 -6.44 13.73
C MET A 48 -1.24 -5.21 13.34
N ILE A 49 -0.47 -4.67 14.28
CA ILE A 49 0.57 -3.68 14.03
C ILE A 49 1.92 -4.27 14.42
N PHE A 50 2.90 -4.11 13.54
CA PHE A 50 4.31 -4.40 13.78
C PHE A 50 5.10 -3.11 13.65
N GLU A 51 5.88 -2.78 14.67
CA GLU A 51 6.80 -1.64 14.69
C GLU A 51 8.23 -2.15 14.79
N ILE A 52 9.12 -1.57 14.00
CA ILE A 52 10.55 -1.83 14.03
C ILE A 52 11.29 -0.51 14.00
N THR A 53 12.34 -0.39 14.80
CA THR A 53 13.10 0.85 14.93
C THR A 53 14.58 0.61 14.78
N PHE A 54 15.23 1.46 14.01
CA PHE A 54 16.67 1.44 13.77
C PHE A 54 17.27 2.85 13.87
N LEU A 55 18.59 2.90 13.99
CA LEU A 55 19.39 4.11 13.92
C LEU A 55 19.88 4.29 12.48
N GLU A 56 19.52 5.43 11.89
CA GLU A 56 20.00 5.83 10.58
C GLU A 56 21.06 6.90 10.76
N ALA A 57 22.27 6.68 10.23
CA ALA A 57 23.33 7.68 10.26
C ALA A 57 22.98 8.83 9.31
N ASP A 58 23.16 10.07 9.76
CA ASP A 58 23.05 11.23 8.88
C ASP A 58 24.40 11.54 8.21
N GLU A 59 24.37 12.39 7.18
CA GLU A 59 25.55 12.80 6.42
C GLU A 59 26.58 13.57 7.26
N GLU A 60 26.19 14.08 8.44
CA GLU A 60 27.02 14.88 9.35
C GLU A 60 27.61 14.04 10.52
N GLY A 61 27.37 12.73 10.54
CA GLY A 61 27.88 11.81 11.56
C GLY A 61 27.03 11.71 12.83
N GLY A 62 25.85 12.32 12.85
CA GLY A 62 24.79 12.07 13.81
C GLY A 62 23.99 10.79 13.49
N SER A 63 23.05 10.45 14.37
CA SER A 63 22.12 9.34 14.14
C SER A 63 20.69 9.74 14.49
N SER A 64 19.75 9.33 13.63
CA SER A 64 18.32 9.55 13.82
C SER A 64 17.61 8.22 14.09
N LYS A 65 16.73 8.21 15.10
CA LYS A 65 15.91 7.04 15.41
C LYS A 65 14.73 6.99 14.43
N VAL A 66 14.68 5.98 13.57
CA VAL A 66 13.61 5.80 12.58
C VAL A 66 12.74 4.61 13.00
N THR A 67 11.46 4.87 13.29
CA THR A 67 10.47 3.82 13.57
C THR A 67 9.56 3.65 12.36
N MET A 68 9.56 2.43 11.80
CA MET A 68 8.63 2.00 10.77
C MET A 68 7.48 1.24 11.41
N ARG A 69 6.24 1.57 11.03
CA ARG A 69 5.04 0.88 11.48
C ARG A 69 4.34 0.25 10.29
N TYR A 70 4.12 -1.05 10.38
CA TYR A 70 3.42 -1.87 9.41
C TYR A 70 2.08 -2.31 10.01
N THR A 71 0.99 -1.92 9.37
CA THR A 71 -0.36 -2.30 9.79
C THR A 71 -0.91 -3.36 8.84
N TYR A 72 -1.40 -4.44 9.41
CA TYR A 72 -1.95 -5.59 8.72
C TYR A 72 -3.42 -5.76 9.03
N ASP A 73 -4.20 -6.20 8.04
CA ASP A 73 -5.59 -6.62 8.23
C ASP A 73 -5.68 -8.04 8.82
N ARG A 74 -6.92 -8.51 9.06
CA ARG A 74 -7.19 -9.87 9.55
C ARG A 74 -6.80 -10.97 8.57
N ASN A 75 -6.72 -10.65 7.27
CA ASN A 75 -6.31 -11.56 6.20
C ASN A 75 -4.79 -11.55 5.99
N ARG A 76 -4.04 -10.84 6.85
CA ARG A 76 -2.58 -10.68 6.82
C ARG A 76 -2.06 -9.87 5.63
N HIS A 77 -2.89 -9.06 4.99
CA HIS A 77 -2.41 -8.09 4.01
C HIS A 77 -1.84 -6.88 4.72
N LEU A 78 -0.67 -6.43 4.29
CA LEU A 78 -0.15 -5.12 4.62
C LEU A 78 -1.07 -4.05 4.00
N VAL A 79 -1.63 -3.21 4.85
CA VAL A 79 -2.58 -2.15 4.45
C VAL A 79 -2.01 -0.74 4.59
N LEU A 80 -1.09 -0.52 5.52
CA LEU A 80 -0.51 0.79 5.78
C LEU A 80 0.93 0.66 6.28
N VAL A 81 1.81 1.51 5.75
CA VAL A 81 3.16 1.73 6.24
C VAL A 81 3.28 3.18 6.66
N GLU A 82 3.68 3.40 7.91
CA GLU A 82 3.97 4.73 8.44
C GLU A 82 5.41 4.81 8.93
N GLN A 83 6.01 5.99 8.86
CA GLN A 83 7.35 6.26 9.37
C GLN A 83 7.31 7.40 10.39
N LYS A 84 8.11 7.25 11.43
CA LYS A 84 8.40 8.30 12.40
C LYS A 84 9.91 8.48 12.47
N ILE A 85 10.38 9.71 12.31
CA ILE A 85 11.79 10.08 12.47
C ILE A 85 11.94 10.87 13.77
N SER A 86 12.77 10.38 14.69
CA SER A 86 13.03 10.95 16.00
C SER A 86 11.74 11.19 16.79
N ALA A 87 11.53 12.38 17.36
CA ALA A 87 10.36 12.73 18.16
C ALA A 87 9.15 13.22 17.33
N LYS A 88 9.19 13.09 15.99
CA LYS A 88 8.10 13.54 15.13
C LYS A 88 6.86 12.62 15.24
N LYS A 89 5.78 13.03 14.58
CA LYS A 89 4.60 12.16 14.40
C LYS A 89 4.85 11.16 13.27
N PHE A 90 4.07 10.08 13.26
CA PHE A 90 4.03 9.16 12.13
C PHE A 90 3.48 9.87 10.89
N SER A 91 4.13 9.66 9.75
CA SER A 91 3.67 10.04 8.41
C SER A 91 3.45 8.79 7.56
N ILE A 92 2.41 8.82 6.74
CA ILE A 92 2.10 7.74 5.81
C ILE A 92 3.19 7.67 4.74
N GLN A 93 3.81 6.50 4.59
CA GLN A 93 4.76 6.20 3.52
C GLN A 93 4.07 5.45 2.38
N TRP A 94 3.11 4.59 2.74
CA TRP A 94 2.37 3.80 1.77
C TRP A 94 1.02 3.37 2.34
N ASP A 95 -0.04 3.53 1.55
CA ASP A 95 -1.40 3.07 1.88
C ASP A 95 -1.92 2.23 0.72
N ARG A 96 -2.37 1.00 1.02
CA ARG A 96 -2.86 0.06 0.00
C ARG A 96 -4.09 0.59 -0.73
N SER A 97 -5.01 1.21 0.00
CA SER A 97 -6.25 1.73 -0.56
C SER A 97 -5.97 2.88 -1.52
N GLN A 98 -5.07 3.79 -1.12
CA GLN A 98 -4.62 4.87 -1.98
C GLN A 98 -3.90 4.32 -3.23
N ALA A 99 -3.00 3.35 -3.06
CA ALA A 99 -2.27 2.72 -4.16
C ALA A 99 -3.21 2.06 -5.19
N VAL A 100 -4.30 1.43 -4.74
CA VAL A 100 -5.34 0.85 -5.61
C VAL A 100 -6.14 1.95 -6.31
N GLN A 101 -6.62 2.95 -5.58
CA GLN A 101 -7.41 4.06 -6.15
C GLN A 101 -6.65 4.81 -7.24
N GLU A 102 -5.36 5.09 -7.02
CA GLU A 102 -4.51 5.77 -8.01
C GLU A 102 -4.38 4.98 -9.31
N ARG A 103 -4.25 3.65 -9.22
CA ARG A 103 -4.14 2.77 -10.40
C ARG A 103 -5.45 2.63 -11.13
N ILE A 104 -6.56 2.52 -10.42
CA ILE A 104 -7.91 2.50 -11.01
C ILE A 104 -8.18 3.82 -11.73
N GLY A 105 -7.87 4.96 -11.11
CA GLY A 105 -8.04 6.27 -11.73
C GLY A 105 -7.20 6.44 -13.00
N LYS A 106 -5.94 5.98 -12.97
CA LYS A 106 -5.07 5.96 -14.17
C LYS A 106 -5.64 5.05 -15.26
N LEU A 107 -6.12 3.87 -14.89
CA LEU A 107 -6.71 2.91 -15.83
C LEU A 107 -7.98 3.49 -16.47
N GLU A 108 -8.86 4.08 -15.67
CA GLU A 108 -10.08 4.74 -16.15
C GLU A 108 -9.72 5.86 -17.15
N ALA A 109 -8.79 6.75 -16.81
CA ALA A 109 -8.36 7.83 -17.70
C ALA A 109 -7.89 7.29 -19.07
N LEU A 110 -7.06 6.23 -19.08
CA LEU A 110 -6.58 5.61 -20.32
C LEU A 110 -7.68 4.92 -21.12
N LEU A 111 -8.65 4.30 -20.45
CA LEU A 111 -9.75 3.61 -21.13
C LEU A 111 -10.74 4.60 -21.75
N VAL A 112 -11.05 5.71 -21.08
CA VAL A 112 -11.98 6.74 -21.59
C VAL A 112 -11.42 7.45 -22.83
N GLU A 113 -10.09 7.53 -22.98
CA GLU A 113 -9.46 8.02 -24.22
C GLU A 113 -9.70 7.12 -25.44
N LYS A 114 -10.05 5.84 -25.23
CA LYS A 114 -10.13 4.81 -26.30
C LYS A 114 -11.52 4.22 -26.48
N LEU A 115 -12.37 4.28 -25.48
CA LEU A 115 -13.65 3.57 -25.44
C LEU A 115 -14.78 4.51 -24.98
N PRO A 116 -16.01 4.31 -25.49
CA PRO A 116 -17.19 4.95 -24.94
C PRO A 116 -17.36 4.68 -23.44
N GLN A 117 -17.87 5.66 -22.70
CA GLN A 117 -18.00 5.63 -21.25
C GLN A 117 -18.76 4.38 -20.74
N GLU A 118 -19.81 3.93 -21.42
CA GLU A 118 -20.54 2.70 -21.08
C GLU A 118 -19.67 1.45 -21.10
N LYS A 119 -18.76 1.35 -22.09
CA LYS A 119 -17.82 0.22 -22.18
C LYS A 119 -16.79 0.28 -21.06
N VAL A 120 -16.30 1.48 -20.73
CA VAL A 120 -15.37 1.68 -19.61
C VAL A 120 -16.03 1.27 -18.29
N ALA A 121 -17.25 1.74 -18.03
CA ALA A 121 -18.02 1.38 -16.84
C ALA A 121 -18.22 -0.14 -16.74
N ARG A 122 -18.52 -0.82 -17.87
CA ARG A 122 -18.66 -2.28 -17.92
C ARG A 122 -17.35 -3.03 -17.64
N ILE A 123 -16.20 -2.47 -18.00
CA ILE A 123 -14.89 -3.06 -17.69
C ILE A 123 -14.58 -2.86 -16.21
N LEU A 124 -14.75 -1.65 -15.69
CA LEU A 124 -14.44 -1.35 -14.30
C LEU A 124 -15.36 -2.10 -13.34
N SER A 125 -16.59 -2.42 -13.73
CA SER A 125 -17.50 -3.25 -12.94
C SER A 125 -17.09 -4.73 -12.82
N THR A 126 -16.11 -5.20 -13.61
CA THR A 126 -15.54 -6.55 -13.45
C THR A 126 -14.41 -6.61 -12.43
N MET A 127 -14.02 -5.48 -11.83
CA MET A 127 -13.00 -5.44 -10.79
C MET A 127 -13.46 -6.14 -9.50
N PRO A 128 -12.53 -6.68 -8.68
CA PRO A 128 -12.85 -7.21 -7.36
C PRO A 128 -13.65 -6.22 -6.51
N ARG A 129 -14.61 -6.72 -5.73
CA ARG A 129 -15.57 -5.87 -4.98
C ARG A 129 -14.87 -4.98 -3.96
N GLU A 130 -13.78 -5.45 -3.37
CA GLU A 130 -12.95 -4.66 -2.46
C GLU A 130 -12.38 -3.39 -3.12
N PHE A 131 -12.09 -3.43 -4.42
CA PHE A 131 -11.60 -2.28 -5.17
C PHE A 131 -12.72 -1.29 -5.48
N LEU A 132 -13.91 -1.81 -5.80
CA LEU A 132 -15.10 -0.99 -6.03
C LEU A 132 -15.56 -0.27 -4.75
N ALA A 133 -15.42 -0.90 -3.59
CA ALA A 133 -15.71 -0.27 -2.29
C ALA A 133 -14.80 0.95 -2.02
N LEU A 134 -13.60 0.97 -2.61
CA LEU A 134 -12.64 2.07 -2.50
C LEU A 134 -12.85 3.15 -3.56
N ALA A 135 -13.61 2.89 -4.63
CA ALA A 135 -13.82 3.82 -5.74
C ALA A 135 -15.31 4.21 -5.86
N PRO A 136 -15.83 5.06 -4.95
CA PRO A 136 -17.26 5.39 -4.92
C PRO A 136 -17.77 6.08 -6.20
N ARG A 137 -16.87 6.67 -7.01
CA ARG A 137 -17.21 7.32 -8.28
C ARG A 137 -17.58 6.35 -9.41
N LEU A 138 -17.41 5.03 -9.21
CA LEU A 138 -17.73 4.01 -10.22
C LEU A 138 -19.13 3.43 -10.09
N GLN A 139 -19.89 3.80 -9.06
CA GLN A 139 -21.31 3.49 -9.00
C GLN A 139 -22.09 4.53 -9.81
N LEU A 140 -22.19 4.29 -11.12
CA LEU A 140 -23.29 4.85 -11.90
C LEU A 140 -24.58 4.30 -11.31
N VAL A 141 -25.23 5.10 -10.47
CA VAL A 141 -26.60 4.89 -10.02
C VAL A 141 -27.47 4.89 -11.28
N ALA A 142 -28.12 3.76 -11.53
CA ALA A 142 -29.14 3.63 -12.57
C ALA A 142 -30.38 4.44 -12.21
#